data_AF-A0A7S1MER8-F1
#
_entry.id   AF-A0A7S1MER8-F1
#
_cell.length_a   1.000
_cell.length_b   1.000
_cell.length_c   1.000
_cell.angle_alpha   90.00
_cell.angle_beta   90.00
_cell.angle_gamma   90.00
#
_symmetry.space_group_name_H-M   'P 1'
#
loop_
_entity.id
_entity.type
_entity.pdbx_description
1 polymer ?
#
loop_
_entity_poly.entity_id
_entity_poly.type
_entity_poly.pdbx_seq_one_letter_code
_entity_poly.pdbx_strand_id
1 'polypeptide(L)'
;MSNYFKGVEAVLSEARSRSAYYRDHLLDMQRNFLDFLQRGDDKGVVMTEFIKTWPARVANLKPNTHDIVERLEDLSDKLWHFADHRREEAVNERVRLMEGGFWEDEASGSLGLAERLQNLEQSRFELSIDLLSEAYGLLPPMRGGPGHPGEPEGISSLRELGAWLRSLTEHLIGDPVEASSQTAEETEALASEEEVRSAMLVEQVGLVRRLRAVEAWTSARLEVMHEQLGEV
;
A
#
# COMPACT_ATOMS: atom_id res chain seq x y z
N MET A 1 -11.05 3.86 30.70
CA MET A 1 -11.14 3.65 29.24
C MET A 1 -10.19 2.52 28.89
N SER A 2 -10.74 1.38 28.42
CA SER A 2 -10.00 0.13 28.16
C SER A 2 -8.83 0.36 27.20
N ASN A 3 -7.70 -0.32 27.46
CA ASN A 3 -6.47 -0.26 26.65
C ASN A 3 -6.72 -0.56 25.17
N TYR A 4 -7.74 -1.37 24.86
CA TYR A 4 -8.19 -1.65 23.50
C TYR A 4 -8.62 -0.38 22.76
N PHE A 5 -9.48 0.47 23.35
CA PHE A 5 -9.94 1.70 22.69
C PHE A 5 -8.80 2.67 22.42
N LYS A 6 -7.86 2.81 23.36
CA LYS A 6 -6.66 3.64 23.16
C LYS A 6 -5.78 3.08 22.04
N GLY A 7 -5.65 1.76 21.95
CA GLY A 7 -4.91 1.09 20.88
C GLY A 7 -5.55 1.32 19.51
N VAL A 8 -6.87 1.12 19.39
CA VAL A 8 -7.62 1.36 18.16
C VAL A 8 -7.54 2.84 17.74
N GLU A 9 -7.72 3.76 18.70
CA GLU A 9 -7.61 5.20 18.44
C GLU A 9 -6.21 5.58 17.93
N ALA A 10 -5.15 5.03 18.53
CA ALA A 10 -3.78 5.26 18.09
C ALA A 10 -3.56 4.75 16.65
N VAL A 11 -4.00 3.53 16.33
CA VAL A 11 -3.87 2.95 14.98
C VAL A 11 -4.66 3.77 13.96
N LEU A 12 -5.88 4.19 14.26
CA LEU A 12 -6.70 4.99 13.34
C LEU A 12 -6.13 6.40 13.15
N SER A 13 -5.58 7.01 14.20
CA SER A 13 -4.90 8.31 14.10
C SER A 13 -3.66 8.21 13.21
N GLU A 14 -2.86 7.15 13.38
CA GLU A 14 -1.67 6.88 12.58
C GLU A 14 -2.03 6.62 11.10
N ALA A 15 -3.08 5.83 10.85
CA ALA A 15 -3.61 5.60 9.51
C ALA A 15 -4.04 6.92 8.83
N ARG A 16 -4.65 7.83 9.59
CA ARG A 16 -5.07 9.15 9.10
C ARG A 16 -3.89 10.05 8.79
N SER A 17 -2.88 10.11 9.66
CA SER A 17 -1.67 10.91 9.41
C SER A 17 -0.91 10.39 8.19
N ARG A 18 -0.81 9.07 8.03
CA ARG A 18 -0.20 8.47 6.83
C ARG A 18 -0.97 8.76 5.56
N SER A 19 -2.30 8.71 5.59
CA SER A 19 -3.11 9.11 4.43
C SER A 19 -2.89 10.57 4.03
N ALA A 20 -2.74 11.48 5.00
CA ALA A 20 -2.45 12.87 4.72
C ALA A 20 -1.04 13.02 4.10
N TYR A 21 -0.04 12.39 4.72
CA TYR A 21 1.33 12.37 4.23
C TYR A 21 1.44 11.81 2.80
N TYR A 22 0.81 10.66 2.54
CA TYR A 22 0.77 10.01 1.23
C TYR A 22 0.23 10.94 0.14
N ARG A 23 -0.91 11.59 0.41
CA ARG A 23 -1.52 12.54 -0.53
C ARG A 23 -0.62 13.74 -0.79
N ASP A 24 -0.07 14.32 0.27
CA ASP A 24 0.77 15.51 0.14
C ASP A 24 2.06 15.17 -0.62
N HIS A 25 2.63 13.97 -0.40
CA HIS A 25 3.78 13.47 -1.15
C HIS A 25 3.47 13.19 -2.62
N LEU A 26 2.30 12.61 -2.94
CA LEU A 26 1.84 12.44 -4.32
C LEU A 26 1.75 13.79 -5.05
N LEU A 27 1.21 14.82 -4.38
CA LEU A 27 1.12 16.17 -4.95
C LEU A 27 2.51 16.76 -5.19
N ASP A 28 3.47 16.54 -4.28
CA ASP A 28 4.85 16.97 -4.45
C ASP A 28 5.52 16.24 -5.63
N MET A 29 5.32 14.93 -5.79
CA MET A 29 5.81 14.17 -6.95
C MET A 29 5.24 14.71 -8.26
N GLN A 30 3.92 14.92 -8.32
CA GLN A 30 3.26 15.52 -9.50
C GLN A 30 3.80 16.92 -9.80
N ARG A 31 3.99 17.76 -8.78
CA ARG A 31 4.54 19.11 -8.96
C ARG A 31 5.97 19.06 -9.47
N ASN A 32 6.81 18.22 -8.89
CA ASN A 32 8.20 18.04 -9.32
C ASN A 32 8.28 17.53 -10.76
N PHE A 33 7.37 16.63 -11.16
CA PHE A 33 7.30 16.14 -12.54
C PHE A 33 6.82 17.22 -13.51
N LEU A 34 5.81 18.02 -13.14
CA LEU A 34 5.37 19.16 -13.94
C LEU A 34 6.47 20.22 -14.08
N ASP A 35 7.15 20.56 -12.99
CA ASP A 35 8.29 21.47 -12.99
C ASP A 35 9.42 20.93 -13.87
N PHE A 36 9.65 19.60 -13.84
CA PHE A 36 10.58 18.94 -14.75
C PHE A 36 10.17 19.10 -16.21
N LEU A 37 8.91 18.81 -16.57
CA LEU A 37 8.40 18.92 -17.93
C LEU A 37 8.45 20.36 -18.47
N GLN A 38 8.19 21.34 -17.62
CA GLN A 38 8.21 22.77 -17.97
C GLN A 38 9.62 23.34 -18.18
N ARG A 39 10.68 22.59 -17.85
CA ARG A 39 12.06 23.01 -18.17
C ARG A 39 12.20 23.22 -19.67
N GLY A 40 12.75 24.37 -20.03
CA GLY A 40 13.01 24.73 -21.43
C GLY A 40 13.96 23.73 -22.09
N ASP A 41 13.69 23.46 -23.36
CA ASP A 41 14.51 22.60 -24.22
C ASP A 41 15.53 23.46 -25.01
N ASP A 42 16.69 22.90 -25.31
CA ASP A 42 17.76 23.51 -26.11
C ASP A 42 17.35 23.73 -27.58
N LYS A 43 16.22 23.18 -28.02
CA LYS A 43 15.60 23.49 -29.32
C LYS A 43 15.54 24.99 -29.61
N GLY A 44 15.16 25.79 -28.61
CA GLY A 44 15.08 27.24 -28.77
C GLY A 44 16.43 27.88 -29.08
N VAL A 45 17.50 27.37 -28.46
CA VAL A 45 18.88 27.82 -28.67
C VAL A 45 19.35 27.43 -30.08
N VAL A 46 19.15 26.18 -30.47
CA VAL A 46 19.55 25.66 -31.79
C VAL A 46 18.82 26.38 -32.93
N MET A 47 17.52 26.62 -32.78
CA MET A 47 16.73 27.35 -33.76
C MET A 47 17.20 28.81 -33.87
N THR A 48 17.48 29.45 -32.73
CA THR A 48 17.98 30.83 -32.69
C THR A 48 19.36 30.93 -33.32
N GLU A 49 20.25 29.98 -33.07
CA GLU A 49 21.59 29.93 -33.67
C GLU A 49 21.51 29.70 -35.19
N PHE A 50 20.64 28.78 -35.63
CA PHE A 50 20.40 28.52 -37.05
C PHE A 50 19.89 29.78 -37.77
N ILE A 51 18.90 30.47 -37.21
CA ILE A 51 18.36 31.71 -37.79
C ILE A 51 19.42 32.81 -37.83
N LYS A 52 20.21 32.98 -36.76
CA LYS A 52 21.28 33.99 -36.71
C LYS A 52 22.37 33.75 -37.75
N THR A 53 22.70 32.50 -38.01
CA THR A 53 23.76 32.11 -38.96
C THR A 53 23.24 31.97 -40.38
N TRP A 54 21.92 31.93 -40.59
CA TRP A 54 21.27 31.78 -41.90
C TRP A 54 21.68 32.84 -42.94
N PRO A 55 21.70 34.15 -42.65
CA PRO A 55 22.05 35.17 -43.64
C PRO A 55 23.48 35.02 -44.17
N ALA A 56 24.43 34.68 -43.30
CA ALA A 56 25.82 34.43 -43.67
C ALA A 56 26.00 33.12 -44.45
N ARG A 57 25.15 32.12 -44.19
CA ARG A 57 25.16 30.85 -44.91
C ARG A 57 24.59 30.99 -46.32
N VAL A 58 23.49 31.73 -46.47
CA VAL A 58 22.85 32.02 -47.78
C VAL A 58 23.74 32.88 -48.67
N ALA A 59 24.48 33.83 -48.10
CA ALA A 59 25.42 34.66 -48.87
C ALA A 59 26.58 33.86 -49.50
N ASN A 60 26.92 32.69 -48.94
CA ASN A 60 28.00 31.82 -49.42
C ASN A 60 27.50 30.59 -50.21
N LEU A 61 26.18 30.43 -50.34
CA LEU A 61 25.56 29.35 -51.09
C LEU A 61 25.52 29.70 -52.58
N LYS A 62 26.02 28.79 -53.44
CA LYS A 62 25.65 28.81 -54.86
C LYS A 62 24.13 28.58 -54.97
N PRO A 63 23.45 29.05 -56.04
CA PRO A 63 22.01 28.91 -56.23
C PRO A 63 21.57 27.46 -56.54
N ASN A 64 22.16 26.46 -55.88
CA ASN A 64 21.72 25.07 -55.93
C ASN A 64 20.73 24.84 -54.78
N THR A 65 19.47 24.62 -55.14
CA THR A 65 18.37 24.35 -54.21
C THR A 65 18.62 23.11 -53.33
N HIS A 66 19.44 22.17 -53.80
CA HIS A 66 19.76 20.92 -53.10
C HIS A 66 20.47 21.16 -51.75
N ASP A 67 21.50 22.01 -51.72
CA ASP A 67 22.28 22.29 -50.49
C ASP A 67 21.43 22.99 -49.41
N ILE A 68 20.35 23.66 -49.80
CA ILE A 68 19.40 24.30 -48.88
C ILE A 68 18.49 23.24 -48.27
N VAL A 69 18.02 22.28 -49.09
CA VAL A 69 17.16 21.17 -48.65
C VAL A 69 17.90 20.28 -47.68
N GLU A 70 19.11 19.84 -48.00
CA GLU A 70 19.94 18.98 -47.13
C GLU A 70 20.18 19.61 -45.76
N ARG A 71 20.41 20.93 -45.70
CA ARG A 71 20.63 21.64 -44.43
C ARG A 71 19.36 21.85 -43.62
N LEU A 72 18.20 21.91 -44.28
CA LEU A 72 16.91 21.92 -43.60
C LEU A 72 16.57 20.53 -43.04
N GLU A 73 16.94 19.47 -43.78
CA GLU A 73 16.86 18.09 -43.31
C GLU A 73 17.77 17.89 -42.09
N ASP A 74 19.03 18.33 -42.13
CA ASP A 74 19.94 18.29 -40.96
C ASP A 74 19.38 19.01 -39.72
N LEU A 75 18.74 20.16 -39.93
CA LEU A 75 18.11 20.90 -38.83
C LEU A 75 16.89 20.13 -38.29
N SER A 76 16.07 19.60 -39.19
CA SER A 76 14.90 18.78 -38.85
C SER A 76 15.33 17.57 -38.02
N ASP A 77 16.35 16.84 -38.44
CA ASP A 77 16.88 15.66 -37.73
C ASP A 77 17.40 16.03 -36.34
N LYS A 78 18.14 17.15 -36.23
CA LYS A 78 18.60 17.66 -34.93
C LYS A 78 17.43 18.00 -34.00
N LEU A 79 16.41 18.69 -34.50
CA LEU A 79 15.23 19.04 -33.71
C LEU A 79 14.43 17.81 -33.28
N TRP A 80 14.38 16.78 -34.13
CA TRP A 80 13.81 15.48 -33.80
C TRP A 80 14.58 14.78 -32.69
N HIS A 81 15.92 14.76 -32.76
CA HIS A 81 16.74 14.20 -31.69
C HIS A 81 16.50 14.86 -30.33
N PHE A 82 16.37 16.19 -30.28
CA PHE A 82 15.98 16.87 -29.04
C PHE A 82 14.58 16.48 -28.56
N ALA A 83 13.62 16.28 -29.46
CA ALA A 83 12.29 15.82 -29.10
C ALA A 83 12.28 14.39 -28.55
N ASP A 84 13.02 13.48 -29.19
CA ASP A 84 13.12 12.09 -28.72
C ASP A 84 13.88 12.00 -27.40
N HIS A 85 15.01 12.70 -27.26
CA HIS A 85 15.76 12.76 -26.01
C HIS A 85 14.90 13.31 -24.87
N ARG A 86 14.15 14.39 -25.12
CA ARG A 86 13.25 14.98 -24.11
C ARG A 86 12.13 14.04 -23.70
N ARG A 87 11.61 13.25 -24.65
CA ARG A 87 10.62 12.21 -24.38
C ARG A 87 11.22 11.10 -23.54
N GLU A 88 12.41 10.63 -23.87
CA GLU A 88 13.13 9.59 -23.12
C GLU A 88 13.42 10.04 -21.69
N GLU A 89 13.91 11.27 -21.50
CA GLU A 89 14.11 11.87 -20.18
C GLU A 89 12.82 11.91 -19.35
N ALA A 90 11.69 12.29 -19.95
CA ALA A 90 10.40 12.32 -19.26
C ALA A 90 9.93 10.92 -18.83
N VAL A 91 10.15 9.91 -19.68
CA VAL A 91 9.86 8.51 -19.33
C VAL A 91 10.77 8.05 -18.18
N ASN A 92 12.06 8.33 -18.25
CA ASN A 92 13.02 7.94 -17.22
C ASN A 92 12.74 8.64 -15.88
N GLU A 93 12.38 9.92 -15.89
CA GLU A 93 12.00 10.65 -14.67
C GLU A 93 10.71 10.08 -14.06
N ARG A 94 9.72 9.73 -14.89
CA ARG A 94 8.49 9.06 -14.43
C ARG A 94 8.81 7.71 -13.79
N VAL A 95 9.65 6.90 -14.44
CA VAL A 95 10.10 5.61 -13.89
C VAL A 95 10.84 5.82 -12.56
N ARG A 96 11.73 6.82 -12.46
CA ARG A 96 12.45 7.14 -11.22
C ARG A 96 11.51 7.52 -10.08
N LEU A 97 10.44 8.27 -10.36
CA LEU A 97 9.45 8.65 -9.37
C LEU A 97 8.61 7.45 -8.91
N MET A 98 8.28 6.53 -9.81
CA MET A 98 7.52 5.32 -9.47
C MET A 98 8.36 4.24 -8.77
N GLU A 99 9.61 4.04 -9.17
CA GLU A 99 10.54 3.04 -8.61
C GLU A 99 11.30 3.54 -7.36
N GLY A 100 10.94 4.71 -6.83
CA GLY A 100 11.63 5.36 -5.72
C GLY A 100 11.46 4.70 -4.35
N GLY A 101 10.87 3.50 -4.25
CA GLY A 101 10.63 2.81 -2.97
C GLY A 101 9.43 3.33 -2.17
N PHE A 102 8.80 4.43 -2.63
CA PHE A 102 7.71 5.09 -1.93
C PHE A 102 6.49 4.19 -1.77
N TRP A 103 6.15 3.43 -2.81
CA TRP A 103 5.05 2.49 -2.78
C TRP A 103 5.29 1.38 -1.75
N GLU A 104 6.49 0.82 -1.75
CA GLU A 104 6.90 -0.27 -0.87
C GLU A 104 6.85 0.15 0.61
N ASP A 105 7.34 1.35 0.93
CA ASP A 105 7.30 1.91 2.29
C ASP A 105 5.85 2.13 2.78
N GLU A 106 4.99 2.61 1.88
CA GLU A 106 3.60 2.88 2.22
C GLU A 106 2.71 1.63 2.29
N ALA A 107 3.01 0.64 1.46
CA ALA A 107 2.39 -0.67 1.52
C ALA A 107 2.79 -1.40 2.81
N SER A 108 4.09 -1.50 3.08
CA SER A 108 4.65 -2.11 4.30
C SER A 108 4.03 -1.53 5.56
N GLY A 109 3.91 -0.22 5.59
CA GLY A 109 3.34 0.45 6.74
C GLY A 109 1.83 0.32 6.89
N SER A 110 1.09 0.21 5.78
CA SER A 110 -0.35 -0.12 5.84
C SER A 110 -0.58 -1.53 6.36
N LEU A 111 0.31 -2.48 6.05
CA LEU A 111 0.28 -3.84 6.61
C LEU A 111 0.60 -3.85 8.10
N GLY A 112 1.61 -3.09 8.54
CA GLY A 112 1.93 -2.97 9.97
C GLY A 112 0.76 -2.42 10.79
N LEU A 113 -0.02 -1.49 10.22
CA LEU A 113 -1.26 -1.01 10.86
C LEU A 113 -2.34 -2.11 10.91
N ALA A 114 -2.47 -2.91 9.84
CA ALA A 114 -3.36 -4.07 9.79
C ALA A 114 -3.04 -5.06 10.90
N GLU A 115 -1.77 -5.45 10.99
CA GLU A 115 -1.27 -6.42 11.95
C GLU A 115 -1.52 -5.95 13.39
N ARG A 116 -1.20 -4.68 13.70
CA ARG A 116 -1.48 -4.10 15.02
C ARG A 116 -2.97 -4.11 15.35
N LEU A 117 -3.83 -3.82 14.39
CA LEU A 117 -5.28 -3.84 14.59
C LEU A 117 -5.81 -5.28 14.80
N GLN A 118 -5.28 -6.24 14.03
CA GLN A 118 -5.62 -7.65 14.17
C GLN A 118 -5.18 -8.22 15.52
N ASN A 119 -3.97 -7.88 15.98
CA ASN A 119 -3.47 -8.25 17.30
C ASN A 119 -4.32 -7.65 18.43
N LEU A 120 -4.78 -6.40 18.29
CA LEU A 120 -5.70 -5.78 19.26
C LEU A 120 -7.05 -6.51 19.32
N GLU A 121 -7.59 -6.94 18.17
CA GLU A 121 -8.82 -7.74 18.12
C GLU A 121 -8.64 -9.13 18.74
N GLN A 122 -7.50 -9.76 18.51
CA GLN A 122 -7.15 -11.03 19.12
C GLN A 122 -7.06 -10.89 20.65
N SER A 123 -6.27 -9.93 21.16
CA SER A 123 -6.15 -9.72 22.61
C SER A 123 -7.50 -9.40 23.26
N ARG A 124 -8.38 -8.67 22.57
CA ARG A 124 -9.74 -8.41 23.05
C ARG A 124 -10.56 -9.69 23.13
N PHE A 125 -10.46 -10.55 22.12
CA PHE A 125 -11.13 -11.84 22.10
C PHE A 125 -10.62 -12.76 23.21
N GLU A 126 -9.31 -12.84 23.42
CA GLU A 126 -8.70 -13.61 24.51
C GLU A 126 -9.25 -13.17 25.87
N LEU A 127 -9.27 -11.86 26.12
CA LEU A 127 -9.88 -11.31 27.34
C LEU A 127 -11.37 -11.65 27.47
N SER A 128 -12.14 -11.62 26.37
CA SER A 128 -13.56 -12.02 26.41
C SER A 128 -13.72 -13.50 26.79
N ILE A 129 -12.90 -14.38 26.23
CA ILE A 129 -12.94 -15.82 26.51
C ILE A 129 -12.50 -16.11 27.94
N ASP A 130 -11.44 -15.47 28.43
CA ASP A 130 -10.97 -15.63 29.81
C ASP A 130 -12.05 -15.19 30.82
N LEU A 131 -12.72 -14.06 30.56
CA LEU A 131 -13.83 -13.58 31.38
C LEU A 131 -15.04 -14.53 31.35
N LEU A 132 -15.36 -15.10 30.19
CA LEU A 132 -16.43 -16.10 30.06
C LEU A 132 -16.05 -17.39 30.79
N SER A 133 -14.81 -17.85 30.70
CA SER A 133 -14.32 -19.02 31.43
C SER A 133 -14.34 -18.79 32.95
N GLU A 134 -13.86 -17.64 33.42
CA GLU A 134 -13.85 -17.30 34.85
C GLU A 134 -15.28 -17.17 35.42
N ALA A 135 -16.19 -16.50 34.70
CA ALA A 135 -17.56 -16.29 35.15
C ALA A 135 -18.34 -17.61 35.34
N TYR A 136 -17.98 -18.66 34.59
CA TYR A 136 -18.61 -19.98 34.65
C TYR A 136 -17.74 -21.04 35.34
N GLY A 137 -16.60 -20.66 35.94
CA GLY A 137 -15.72 -21.56 36.69
C GLY A 137 -15.01 -22.62 35.84
N LEU A 138 -14.89 -22.40 34.53
CA LEU A 138 -14.21 -23.30 33.60
C LEU A 138 -12.73 -22.93 33.48
N LEU A 139 -11.88 -23.94 33.26
CA LEU A 139 -10.48 -23.68 32.94
C LEU A 139 -10.41 -22.97 31.57
N PRO A 140 -9.61 -21.89 31.45
CA PRO A 140 -9.42 -21.25 30.16
C PRO A 140 -8.85 -22.27 29.16
N PRO A 141 -9.35 -22.28 27.91
CA PRO A 141 -8.87 -23.20 26.90
C PRO A 141 -7.38 -22.96 26.66
N MET A 142 -6.56 -24.01 26.85
CA MET A 142 -5.14 -23.99 26.48
C MET A 142 -5.05 -23.80 24.96
N ARG A 143 -4.69 -22.60 24.51
CA ARG A 143 -4.37 -22.34 23.10
C ARG A 143 -2.85 -22.28 22.90
N GLY A 144 -2.40 -22.93 21.82
CA GLY A 144 -1.00 -22.95 21.43
C GLY A 144 -0.47 -21.53 21.19
N GLY A 145 0.74 -21.26 21.68
CA GLY A 145 1.36 -19.94 21.58
C GLY A 145 1.48 -19.42 20.15
N PRO A 146 1.52 -18.09 19.97
CA PRO A 146 1.45 -17.45 18.65
C PRO A 146 2.66 -17.83 17.81
N GLY A 147 2.45 -18.66 16.80
CA GLY A 147 3.41 -18.87 15.73
C GLY A 147 3.25 -17.73 14.73
N HIS A 148 3.95 -16.62 14.96
CA HIS A 148 3.88 -15.46 14.06
C HIS A 148 4.15 -15.90 12.61
N PRO A 149 3.25 -15.67 11.64
CA PRO A 149 3.63 -15.77 10.24
C PRO A 149 4.77 -14.77 10.04
N GLY A 150 5.83 -15.21 9.34
CA GLY A 150 7.05 -14.43 9.15
C GLY A 150 6.76 -13.03 8.61
N GLU A 151 7.66 -12.09 8.91
CA GLU A 151 7.60 -10.72 8.41
C GLU A 151 7.39 -10.70 6.89
N PRO A 152 6.65 -9.70 6.35
CA PRO A 152 6.39 -9.57 4.92
C PRO A 152 7.64 -9.13 4.12
N GLU A 153 8.83 -9.64 4.45
CA GLU A 153 10.07 -9.32 3.74
C GLU A 153 10.04 -9.98 2.34
N GLY A 154 10.19 -9.15 1.30
CA GLY A 154 10.31 -9.61 -0.08
C GLY A 154 8.99 -9.82 -0.83
N ILE A 155 7.85 -9.35 -0.29
CA ILE A 155 6.59 -9.38 -1.03
C ILE A 155 6.57 -8.26 -2.08
N SER A 156 6.50 -8.64 -3.35
CA SER A 156 6.69 -7.71 -4.48
C SER A 156 5.40 -7.40 -5.24
N SER A 157 4.31 -8.12 -4.96
CA SER A 157 3.02 -7.88 -5.60
C SER A 157 1.86 -7.69 -4.63
N LEU A 158 0.89 -6.85 -5.03
CA LEU A 158 -0.37 -6.62 -4.32
C LEU A 158 -1.11 -7.94 -4.02
N ARG A 159 -1.04 -8.91 -4.94
CA ARG A 159 -1.66 -10.22 -4.78
C ARG A 159 -1.01 -11.05 -3.68
N GLU A 160 0.32 -11.01 -3.58
CA GLU A 160 1.06 -11.69 -2.51
C GLU A 160 0.80 -11.01 -1.16
N LEU A 161 0.68 -9.67 -1.12
CA LEU A 161 0.30 -8.93 0.09
C LEU A 161 -1.09 -9.34 0.60
N GLY A 162 -2.07 -9.42 -0.31
CA GLY A 162 -3.41 -9.89 0.02
C GLY A 162 -3.46 -11.38 0.40
N ALA A 163 -2.51 -12.20 -0.07
CA ALA A 163 -2.39 -13.59 0.36
C ALA A 163 -1.78 -13.69 1.77
N TRP A 164 -0.78 -12.87 2.08
CA TRP A 164 -0.19 -12.78 3.41
C TRP A 164 -1.21 -12.32 4.46
N LEU A 165 -2.00 -11.27 4.18
CA LEU A 165 -3.06 -10.80 5.07
C LEU A 165 -4.13 -11.89 5.35
N ARG A 166 -4.47 -12.68 4.31
CA ARG A 166 -5.36 -13.83 4.47
C ARG A 166 -4.76 -14.91 5.34
N SER A 167 -3.48 -15.26 5.12
CA SER A 167 -2.78 -16.24 5.93
C SER A 167 -2.67 -15.82 7.40
N LEU A 168 -2.40 -14.53 7.65
CA LEU A 168 -2.39 -13.96 9.00
C LEU A 168 -3.78 -14.04 9.64
N THR A 169 -4.82 -13.65 8.91
CA THR A 169 -6.21 -13.75 9.39
C THR A 169 -6.60 -15.20 9.71
N GLU A 170 -6.24 -16.15 8.85
CA GLU A 170 -6.50 -17.58 9.05
C GLU A 170 -5.73 -18.13 10.25
N HIS A 171 -4.49 -17.71 10.45
CA HIS A 171 -3.70 -18.06 11.63
C HIS A 171 -4.36 -17.57 12.92
N LEU A 172 -4.81 -16.32 12.93
CA LEU A 172 -5.43 -15.68 14.10
C LEU A 172 -6.80 -16.27 14.47
N ILE A 173 -7.53 -16.80 13.49
CA ILE A 173 -8.82 -17.45 13.73
C ILE A 173 -8.63 -18.75 14.53
N GLY A 174 -7.53 -19.48 14.29
CA GLY A 174 -7.19 -20.74 14.96
C GLY A 174 -8.25 -21.83 14.81
N ASP A 175 -8.00 -22.99 15.44
CA ASP A 175 -9.00 -24.05 15.55
C ASP A 175 -10.16 -23.64 16.50
N PRO A 176 -11.38 -24.14 16.29
CA PRO A 176 -12.52 -23.87 17.17
C PRO A 176 -12.18 -24.13 18.64
N VAL A 177 -12.68 -23.26 19.54
CA VAL A 177 -12.45 -23.40 20.98
C VAL A 177 -13.14 -24.67 21.48
N GLU A 178 -12.38 -25.74 21.70
CA GLU A 178 -12.86 -26.92 22.42
C GLU A 178 -12.72 -26.68 23.93
N ALA A 179 -13.84 -26.45 24.61
CA ALA A 179 -13.88 -26.40 26.06
C ALA A 179 -13.55 -27.79 26.63
N SER A 180 -12.42 -27.90 27.34
CA SER A 180 -12.02 -29.14 28.01
C SER A 180 -12.87 -29.35 29.26
N SER A 181 -13.68 -30.41 29.28
CA SER A 181 -14.49 -30.78 30.43
C SER A 181 -13.69 -31.65 31.40
N GLN A 182 -13.66 -31.27 32.68
CA GLN A 182 -13.32 -32.19 33.77
C GLN A 182 -14.48 -32.28 34.75
N THR A 183 -15.15 -33.44 34.68
CA THR A 183 -15.93 -34.16 35.70
C THR A 183 -17.02 -33.43 36.51
N ALA A 184 -18.25 -33.84 36.21
CA ALA A 184 -19.33 -34.29 37.12
C ALA A 184 -19.91 -33.31 38.16
N GLU A 185 -21.08 -32.75 37.88
CA GLU A 185 -22.38 -33.13 38.47
C GLU A 185 -23.55 -32.33 37.84
N GLU A 186 -24.68 -33.03 37.67
CA GLU A 186 -26.07 -32.59 37.50
C GLU A 186 -26.49 -31.62 36.38
N THR A 187 -27.70 -31.85 35.87
CA THR A 187 -28.31 -31.34 34.63
C THR A 187 -28.35 -29.82 34.45
N GLU A 188 -28.11 -29.02 35.50
CA GLU A 188 -27.92 -27.57 35.40
C GLU A 188 -26.54 -27.17 34.86
N ALA A 189 -25.49 -27.95 35.15
CA ALA A 189 -24.14 -27.70 34.66
C ALA A 189 -24.05 -27.86 33.13
N LEU A 190 -24.79 -28.82 32.56
CA LEU A 190 -24.86 -29.04 31.11
C LEU A 190 -25.50 -27.86 30.37
N ALA A 191 -26.57 -27.27 30.92
CA ALA A 191 -27.20 -26.09 30.33
C ALA A 191 -26.26 -24.87 30.40
N SER A 192 -25.57 -24.69 31.53
CA SER A 192 -24.58 -23.62 31.68
C SER A 192 -23.38 -23.80 30.73
N GLU A 193 -22.93 -25.04 30.49
CA GLU A 193 -21.82 -25.35 29.60
C GLU A 193 -22.19 -25.16 28.12
N GLU A 194 -23.42 -25.50 27.74
CA GLU A 194 -23.96 -25.24 26.40
C GLU A 194 -24.14 -23.74 26.15
N GLU A 195 -24.58 -22.98 27.16
CA GLU A 195 -24.62 -21.51 27.13
C GLU A 195 -23.22 -20.91 26.96
N VAL A 196 -22.20 -21.37 27.71
CA VAL A 196 -20.82 -20.89 27.53
C VAL A 196 -20.29 -21.20 26.15
N ARG A 197 -20.47 -22.43 25.65
CA ARG A 197 -20.05 -22.80 24.29
C ARG A 197 -20.72 -21.91 23.25
N SER A 198 -22.02 -21.63 23.41
CA SER A 198 -22.74 -20.73 22.50
C SER A 198 -22.18 -19.31 22.55
N ALA A 199 -21.86 -18.78 23.73
CA ALA A 199 -21.29 -17.44 23.91
C ALA A 199 -19.86 -17.35 23.34
N MET A 200 -19.03 -18.36 23.55
CA MET A 200 -17.68 -18.45 22.97
C MET A 200 -17.71 -18.51 21.44
N LEU A 201 -18.66 -19.28 20.86
CA LEU A 201 -18.86 -19.33 19.41
C LEU A 201 -19.30 -17.97 18.85
N VAL A 202 -20.20 -17.26 19.56
CA VAL A 202 -20.62 -15.90 19.15
C VAL A 202 -19.43 -14.94 19.16
N GLU A 203 -18.57 -14.96 20.19
CA GLU A 203 -17.37 -14.13 20.22
C GLU A 203 -16.37 -14.52 19.12
N GLN A 204 -16.21 -15.82 18.81
CA GLN A 204 -15.35 -16.30 17.74
C GLN A 204 -15.85 -15.83 16.37
N VAL A 205 -17.15 -15.97 16.08
CA VAL A 205 -17.77 -15.43 14.87
C VAL A 205 -17.60 -13.91 14.79
N GLY A 206 -17.71 -13.24 15.93
CA GLY A 206 -17.43 -11.80 16.05
C GLY A 206 -15.98 -11.44 15.68
N LEU A 207 -15.00 -12.20 16.18
CA LEU A 207 -13.58 -12.00 15.87
C LEU A 207 -13.33 -12.19 14.37
N VAL A 208 -13.80 -13.29 13.79
CA VAL A 208 -13.66 -13.58 12.35
C VAL A 208 -14.20 -12.42 11.52
N ARG A 209 -15.39 -11.91 11.84
CA ARG A 209 -16.00 -10.78 11.11
C ARG A 209 -15.12 -9.52 11.18
N ARG A 210 -14.53 -9.21 12.34
CA ARG A 210 -13.68 -8.03 12.51
C ARG A 210 -12.34 -8.18 11.80
N LEU A 211 -11.68 -9.34 11.92
CA LEU A 211 -10.43 -9.60 11.19
C LEU A 211 -10.62 -9.51 9.67
N ARG A 212 -11.72 -10.08 9.14
CA ARG A 212 -12.08 -9.94 7.72
C ARG A 212 -12.37 -8.50 7.31
N ALA A 213 -12.96 -7.70 8.19
CA ALA A 213 -13.17 -6.28 7.92
C ALA A 213 -11.85 -5.51 7.86
N VAL A 214 -10.88 -5.83 8.74
CA VAL A 214 -9.52 -5.25 8.70
C VAL A 214 -8.82 -5.64 7.40
N GLU A 215 -8.85 -6.93 7.04
CA GLU A 215 -8.28 -7.45 5.79
C GLU A 215 -8.83 -6.72 4.55
N ALA A 216 -10.16 -6.60 4.47
CA ALA A 216 -10.84 -5.93 3.37
C ALA A 216 -10.50 -4.45 3.31
N TRP A 217 -10.47 -3.77 4.47
CA TRP A 217 -10.10 -2.35 4.54
C TRP A 217 -8.66 -2.12 4.09
N THR A 218 -7.72 -2.94 4.53
CA THR A 218 -6.31 -2.82 4.10
C THR A 218 -6.12 -3.14 2.63
N SER A 219 -6.81 -4.17 2.11
CA SER A 219 -6.70 -4.52 0.69
C SER A 219 -7.24 -3.40 -0.20
N ALA A 220 -8.42 -2.87 0.11
CA ALA A 220 -9.02 -1.76 -0.62
C ALA A 220 -8.13 -0.50 -0.56
N ARG A 221 -7.52 -0.23 0.60
CA ARG A 221 -6.59 0.88 0.75
C ARG A 221 -5.37 0.72 -0.16
N LEU A 222 -4.74 -0.45 -0.17
CA LEU A 222 -3.59 -0.74 -1.03
C LEU A 222 -3.95 -0.63 -2.52
N GLU A 223 -5.12 -1.13 -2.92
CA GLU A 223 -5.62 -1.00 -4.30
C GLU A 223 -5.76 0.46 -4.72
N VAL A 224 -6.41 1.29 -3.90
CA VAL A 224 -6.57 2.72 -4.17
C VAL A 224 -5.23 3.43 -4.27
N MET A 225 -4.29 3.13 -3.38
CA MET A 225 -2.96 3.73 -3.41
C MET A 225 -2.19 3.31 -4.67
N HIS A 226 -2.27 2.03 -5.05
CA HIS A 226 -1.64 1.53 -6.27
C HIS A 226 -2.23 2.18 -7.53
N GLU A 227 -3.55 2.33 -7.60
CA GLU A 227 -4.24 3.02 -8.70
C GLU A 227 -3.82 4.49 -8.80
N GLN A 228 -3.78 5.20 -7.66
CA GLN A 228 -3.35 6.60 -7.60
C GLN A 228 -1.90 6.79 -8.04
N LEU A 229 -1.00 5.85 -7.76
CA LEU A 229 0.37 5.85 -8.28
C LEU A 229 0.43 5.61 -9.78
N GLY A 230 -0.46 4.79 -10.34
CA GLY A 230 -0.56 4.57 -11.78
C GLY A 230 -1.03 5.81 -12.55
N GLU A 231 -1.81 6.68 -11.91
CA GLU A 231 -2.30 7.94 -12.47
C GLU A 231 -1.27 9.10 -12.42
N VAL A 232 -0.16 8.93 -11.69
CA VAL A 232 0.98 9.87 -11.67
C VAL A 232 1.89 9.68 -12.89
#